data_AF-A0A948EY91-F1
#
_entry.id   AF-A0A948EY91-F1
#
_cell.length_a   1.000
_cell.length_b   1.000
_cell.length_c   1.000
_cell.angle_alpha   90.00
_cell.angle_beta   90.00
_cell.angle_gamma   90.00
#
_symmetry.space_group_name_H-M   'P 1'
#
loop_
_entity.id
_entity.type
_entity.pdbx_description
1 polymer ?
#
loop_
_entity_poly.entity_id
_entity_poly.type
_entity_poly.pdbx_seq_one_letter_code
_entity_poly.pdbx_strand_id
1 'polypeptide(L)'
;MPANQAAAIQRAIRARGSAKRAVNLSLSVDVLEAAKGLQINVSQLCDSHLREVVRLEQERRWREEHADFIAAYNATIEAEGLPLDEWRTF
;
A
#
# COMPACT_ATOMS: atom_id res chain seq x y z
N MET A 1 -14.71 28.49 -17.39
CA MET A 1 -13.36 28.27 -16.80
C MET A 1 -13.45 27.33 -15.60
N PRO A 2 -13.23 26.00 -15.74
CA PRO A 2 -13.39 25.03 -14.65
C PRO A 2 -12.03 24.56 -14.05
N ALA A 3 -11.11 25.48 -13.74
CA ALA A 3 -9.82 25.12 -13.13
C ALA A 3 -9.88 24.91 -11.60
N ASN A 4 -10.98 25.29 -10.94
CA ASN A 4 -11.05 25.36 -9.48
C ASN A 4 -11.60 24.08 -8.80
N GLN A 5 -12.21 23.16 -9.56
CA GLN A 5 -12.72 21.89 -8.99
C GLN A 5 -11.62 20.84 -8.82
N ALA A 6 -10.67 20.74 -9.76
CA ALA A 6 -9.58 19.76 -9.70
C ALA A 6 -8.64 20.00 -8.50
N ALA A 7 -8.35 21.26 -8.19
CA ALA A 7 -7.52 21.63 -7.04
C ALA A 7 -8.17 21.29 -5.69
N ALA A 8 -9.50 21.42 -5.58
CA ALA A 8 -10.25 21.09 -4.36
C ALA A 8 -10.27 19.58 -4.08
N ILE A 9 -10.41 18.77 -5.13
CA ILE A 9 -10.36 17.30 -5.03
C ILE A 9 -8.97 16.83 -4.61
N GLN A 10 -7.91 17.39 -5.21
CA GLN A 10 -6.52 17.08 -4.83
C GLN A 10 -6.21 17.46 -3.38
N ARG A 11 -6.74 18.59 -2.90
CA ARG A 11 -6.52 19.06 -1.53
C ARG A 11 -7.26 18.20 -0.49
N ALA A 12 -8.45 17.71 -0.82
CA ALA A 12 -9.21 16.77 0.02
C ALA A 12 -8.55 15.37 0.09
N ILE A 13 -7.95 14.90 -1.00
CA ILE A 13 -7.19 13.64 -1.03
C ILE A 13 -5.92 13.77 -0.17
N ARG A 14 -5.18 14.88 -0.26
CA ARG A 14 -4.02 15.15 0.60
C ARG A 14 -4.40 15.28 2.08
N ALA A 15 -5.54 15.89 2.40
CA ALA A 15 -6.01 16.03 3.78
C ALA A 15 -6.43 14.67 4.41
N ARG A 16 -6.98 13.74 3.63
CA ARG A 16 -7.29 12.38 4.09
C ARG A 16 -6.04 11.51 4.26
N GLY A 17 -5.00 11.74 3.46
CA GLY A 17 -3.74 11.00 3.56
C GLY A 17 -2.91 11.27 4.83
N SER A 18 -3.20 12.36 5.56
CA SER A 18 -2.43 12.79 6.72
C SER A 18 -3.22 12.82 8.05
N ALA A 19 -4.51 12.49 8.03
CA ALA A 19 -5.33 12.47 9.24
C ALA A 19 -4.98 11.24 10.11
N LYS A 20 -4.12 11.43 11.11
CA LYS A 20 -3.81 10.40 12.12
C LYS A 20 -4.93 10.37 13.16
N ARG A 21 -5.49 9.17 13.39
CA ARG A 21 -6.41 8.93 14.50
C ARG A 21 -5.63 8.32 15.66
N ALA A 22 -5.78 8.89 16.86
CA ALA A 22 -5.22 8.29 18.06
C ALA A 22 -5.92 6.95 18.36
N VAL A 23 -5.16 5.93 18.72
CA VAL A 23 -5.64 4.60 19.06
C VAL A 23 -5.01 4.20 20.38
N ASN A 24 -5.82 3.65 21.30
CA ASN A 24 -5.31 3.07 22.54
C ASN A 24 -4.87 1.63 22.27
N LEU A 25 -3.62 1.32 22.59
CA LEU A 25 -3.03 -0.01 22.43
C LEU A 25 -2.31 -0.41 23.72
N SER A 26 -2.27 -1.71 23.99
CA SER A 26 -1.53 -2.27 25.13
C SER A 26 -0.27 -2.96 24.63
N LEU A 27 0.89 -2.61 25.20
CA LEU A 27 2.19 -3.24 24.94
C LEU A 27 2.85 -3.64 26.26
N SER A 28 3.82 -4.54 26.17
CA SER A 28 4.60 -4.97 27.32
C SER A 28 5.35 -3.80 27.95
N VAL A 29 5.26 -3.70 29.28
CA VAL A 29 5.79 -2.57 30.06
C VAL A 29 7.32 -2.50 29.94
N ASP A 30 8.00 -3.65 30.00
CA ASP A 30 9.44 -3.79 29.83
C ASP A 30 9.92 -3.25 28.48
N VAL A 31 9.20 -3.54 27.40
CA VAL A 31 9.52 -3.05 26.05
C VAL A 31 9.32 -1.55 25.94
N LEU A 32 8.26 -1.01 26.54
CA LEU A 32 8.00 0.44 26.53
C LEU A 32 9.06 1.21 27.31
N GLU A 33 9.48 0.71 28.48
CA GLU A 33 10.54 1.33 29.28
C GLU A 33 11.89 1.24 28.56
N ALA A 34 12.22 0.10 27.94
CA ALA A 34 13.41 -0.04 27.11
C ALA A 34 13.39 0.95 25.92
N ALA A 35 12.27 1.03 25.20
CA ALA A 35 12.10 1.96 24.08
C ALA A 35 12.27 3.42 24.51
N LYS A 36 11.73 3.79 25.68
CA LYS A 36 11.88 5.12 26.26
C LYS A 36 13.34 5.42 26.63
N GLY A 37 14.04 4.47 27.24
CA GLY A 37 15.47 4.57 27.53
C GLY A 37 16.33 4.75 26.28
N LEU A 38 15.91 4.15 25.17
CA LEU A 38 16.55 4.26 23.85
C LEU A 38 16.03 5.44 23.00
N GLN A 39 15.13 6.27 23.53
CA GLN A 39 14.51 7.40 22.83
C GLN A 39 13.80 7.01 21.51
N ILE A 40 13.24 5.79 21.45
CA ILE A 40 12.52 5.29 20.28
C ILE A 40 11.13 5.92 20.22
N ASN A 41 10.77 6.46 19.05
CA ASN A 41 9.42 6.95 18.77
C ASN A 41 8.47 5.77 18.47
N VAL A 42 7.89 5.20 19.52
CA VAL A 42 7.00 4.03 19.43
C VAL A 42 5.83 4.27 18.49
N SER A 43 5.19 5.44 18.54
CA SER A 43 4.05 5.75 17.68
C SER A 43 4.40 5.76 16.20
N GLN A 44 5.55 6.34 15.82
CA GLN A 44 6.01 6.35 14.44
C GLN A 44 6.43 4.95 13.97
N LEU A 45 7.07 4.17 14.84
CA LEU A 45 7.46 2.80 14.54
C LEU A 45 6.23 1.92 14.28
N CYS A 46 5.23 1.97 15.18
CA CYS A 46 3.98 1.23 15.03
C CYS A 46 3.21 1.64 13.76
N ASP A 47 3.09 2.94 13.46
CA ASP A 47 2.43 3.40 12.23
C ASP A 47 3.15 2.88 10.98
N SER A 48 4.48 2.93 10.96
CA SER A 48 5.28 2.50 9.81
C SER A 48 5.18 0.98 9.59
N HIS A 49 5.32 0.19 10.65
CA HIS A 49 5.22 -1.26 10.58
C HIS A 49 3.79 -1.70 10.21
N LEU A 50 2.77 -1.07 10.79
CA LEU A 50 1.38 -1.40 10.47
C LEU A 50 1.04 -1.10 9.00
N ARG A 51 1.56 -0.01 8.44
CA ARG A 51 1.41 0.30 7.00
C ARG A 51 2.01 -0.79 6.12
N GLU A 52 3.19 -1.28 6.47
CA GLU A 52 3.86 -2.36 5.75
C GLU A 52 3.03 -3.65 5.79
N VAL A 53 2.61 -4.08 6.98
CA VAL A 53 1.78 -5.29 7.15
C VAL A 53 0.46 -5.16 6.37
N VAL A 54 -0.21 -4.01 6.45
CA VAL A 54 -1.46 -3.75 5.72
C VAL A 54 -1.24 -3.78 4.21
N ARG A 55 -0.11 -3.26 3.72
CA ARG A 55 0.24 -3.33 2.30
C ARG A 55 0.45 -4.78 1.87
N LEU A 56 1.22 -5.56 2.61
CA LEU A 56 1.50 -6.97 2.30
C LEU A 56 0.23 -7.81 2.26
N GLU A 57 -0.69 -7.60 3.20
CA GLU A 57 -1.98 -8.30 3.21
C GLU A 57 -2.86 -7.90 2.02
N GLN A 58 -2.87 -6.63 1.63
CA GLN A 58 -3.58 -6.20 0.42
C GLN A 58 -2.98 -6.82 -0.84
N GLU A 59 -1.65 -6.86 -0.95
CA GLU A 59 -0.95 -7.51 -2.06
C GLU A 59 -1.22 -9.03 -2.11
N ARG A 60 -1.32 -9.68 -0.94
CA ARG A 60 -1.70 -11.10 -0.85
C ARG A 60 -3.12 -11.32 -1.36
N ARG A 61 -4.09 -10.57 -0.84
CA ARG A 61 -5.50 -10.68 -1.24
C ARG A 61 -5.69 -10.38 -2.72
N TRP A 62 -5.04 -9.34 -3.22
CA TRP A 62 -5.11 -9.00 -4.64
C TRP A 62 -4.61 -10.13 -5.52
N ARG A 63 -3.48 -10.76 -5.16
CA ARG A 63 -2.97 -11.94 -5.88
C ARG A 63 -3.92 -13.12 -5.85
N GLU A 64 -4.55 -13.38 -4.71
CA GLU A 64 -5.55 -14.46 -4.57
C GLU A 64 -6.78 -14.19 -5.44
N GLU A 65 -7.30 -12.95 -5.40
CA GLU A 65 -8.47 -12.54 -6.18
C GLU A 65 -8.22 -12.54 -7.70
N HIS A 66 -6.99 -12.25 -8.13
CA HIS A 66 -6.63 -12.12 -9.54
C HIS A 66 -5.87 -13.33 -10.10
N ALA A 67 -5.65 -14.38 -9.29
CA ALA A 67 -4.90 -15.56 -9.69
C ALA A 67 -5.45 -16.20 -10.96
N ASP A 68 -6.77 -16.41 -11.01
CA ASP A 68 -7.44 -17.04 -12.16
C ASP A 68 -7.35 -16.17 -13.42
N PHE A 69 -7.52 -14.86 -13.27
CA PHE A 69 -7.37 -13.91 -14.38
C PHE A 69 -5.94 -13.90 -14.92
N ILE A 70 -4.95 -13.85 -14.05
CA ILE A 70 -3.53 -13.88 -14.42
C ILE A 70 -3.19 -15.21 -15.09
N ALA A 71 -3.69 -16.33 -14.57
CA ALA A 71 -3.47 -17.64 -15.17
C ALA A 71 -4.09 -17.74 -16.58
N ALA A 72 -5.33 -17.28 -16.75
CA ALA A 72 -6.00 -17.26 -18.05
C ALA A 72 -5.23 -16.37 -19.05
N TYR A 73 -4.82 -15.17 -18.61
CA TYR A 73 -4.05 -14.25 -19.43
C TYR A 73 -2.69 -14.83 -19.82
N ASN A 74 -1.96 -15.44 -18.88
CA ASN A 74 -0.68 -16.09 -19.16
C ASN A 74 -0.83 -17.24 -20.15
N ALA A 75 -1.89 -18.05 -20.04
CA ALA A 75 -2.17 -19.12 -20.99
C ALA A 75 -2.43 -18.58 -22.41
N THR A 76 -3.11 -17.44 -22.55
CA THR A 76 -3.29 -16.77 -23.84
C THR A 76 -1.94 -16.31 -24.41
N ILE A 77 -1.08 -15.69 -23.60
CA ILE A 77 0.26 -15.25 -24.04
C ILE A 77 1.15 -16.44 -24.43
N GLU A 78 1.08 -17.57 -23.72
CA GLU A 78 1.82 -18.79 -24.09
C GLU A 78 1.33 -19.39 -25.41
N ALA A 79 0.02 -19.33 -25.68
CA ALA A 79 -0.58 -19.89 -26.89
C ALA A 79 -0.38 -18.99 -28.12
N GLU A 80 -0.54 -17.68 -27.96
CA GLU A 80 -0.63 -16.70 -29.07
C GLU A 80 0.65 -15.86 -29.22
N GLY A 81 1.56 -15.91 -28.23
CA GLY A 81 2.71 -15.01 -28.15
C GLY A 81 2.33 -13.63 -27.62
N LEU A 82 3.33 -12.75 -27.52
CA LEU A 82 3.10 -11.37 -27.09
C LEU A 82 2.44 -10.56 -28.22
N PRO A 83 1.26 -9.92 -28.00
CA PRO A 83 0.50 -9.26 -29.07
C PRO A 83 1.24 -8.16 -29.85
N LEU A 84 2.32 -7.61 -29.30
CA LEU A 84 3.09 -6.51 -29.88
C LEU A 84 4.56 -6.86 -30.08
N ASP A 85 4.94 -8.14 -30.01
CA ASP A 85 6.35 -8.54 -30.11
C ASP A 85 6.96 -8.16 -31.46
N GLU A 86 6.17 -8.23 -32.54
CA GLU A 86 6.58 -7.87 -33.89
C GLU A 86 6.95 -6.38 -34.07
N TRP A 87 6.53 -5.52 -33.13
CA TRP A 87 6.75 -4.07 -33.19
C TRP A 87 7.70 -3.57 -32.09
N ARG A 88 8.36 -4.50 -31.37
CA ARG A 88 9.25 -4.19 -30.27
C ARG A 88 10.64 -3.79 -30.79
N THR A 89 10.86 -2.49 -30.98
CA THR A 89 12.19 -1.92 -31.28
C THR A 89 12.95 -1.63 -29.98
N PHE A 90 14.24 -1.99 -29.93
CA PHE A 90 15.15 -1.77 -28.80
C PHE A 90 15.83 -0.40 -28.84
#